data_AF-A0A9X4AKT6-F1
#
_entry.id   AF-A0A9X4AKT6-F1
#
_cell.length_a   1.000
_cell.length_b   1.000
_cell.length_c   1.000
_cell.angle_alpha   90.00
_cell.angle_beta   90.00
_cell.angle_gamma   90.00
#
_symmetry.space_group_name_H-M   'P 1'
#
loop_
_entity.id
_entity.type
_entity.pdbx_description
1 polymer ?
#
loop_
_entity_poly.entity_id
_entity_poly.type
_entity_poly.pdbx_seq_one_letter_code
_entity_poly.pdbx_strand_id
1 'polypeptide(L)'
;MFVKYLFIYLAILNLFDGVVTIYGLKHAYIKELNPVMNHLYEQSPTVFFITKLALSICLLLFVFSSRLTFSKGWMKSLTLAAAFLYTCTLFLHAIWLLQI
;
A
#
# COMPACT_ATOMS: atom_id res chain seq x y z
N MET A 1 -5.09 16.18 13.16
CA MET A 1 -4.04 15.32 13.74
C MET A 1 -4.23 13.86 13.32
N PHE A 2 -5.38 13.23 13.63
CA PHE A 2 -5.71 11.83 13.27
C PHE A 2 -5.43 11.42 11.81
N VAL A 3 -5.83 12.25 10.84
CA VAL A 3 -5.66 11.95 9.40
C VAL A 3 -4.19 11.76 9.01
N LYS A 4 -3.26 12.51 9.62
CA LYS A 4 -1.82 12.38 9.33
C LYS A 4 -1.29 10.99 9.71
N TYR A 5 -1.75 10.45 10.84
CA TYR A 5 -1.38 9.10 11.27
C TYR A 5 -1.94 8.03 10.33
N LEU A 6 -3.14 8.22 9.77
CA LEU A 6 -3.69 7.29 8.76
C LEU A 6 -2.83 7.26 7.49
N PHE A 7 -2.33 8.40 7.03
CA PHE A 7 -1.44 8.43 5.86
C PHE A 7 -0.08 7.78 6.15
N ILE A 8 0.50 8.01 7.33
CA ILE A 8 1.74 7.33 7.75
C ILE A 8 1.50 5.81 7.84
N TYR A 9 0.38 5.40 8.43
CA TYR A 9 -0.04 4.00 8.51
C TYR A 9 -0.18 3.37 7.11
N LEU A 10 -0.85 4.06 6.17
CA LEU A 10 -0.98 3.62 4.78
C LEU A 10 0.38 3.49 4.08
N ALA A 11 1.30 4.42 4.31
CA ALA A 11 2.64 4.37 3.73
C ALA A 11 3.43 3.16 4.23
N ILE A 12 3.32 2.84 5.53
CA ILE A 12 3.93 1.65 6.13
C ILE A 12 3.27 0.37 5.58
N LEU A 13 1.93 0.35 5.51
CA LEU A 13 1.20 -0.81 5.00
C LEU A 13 1.57 -1.12 3.55
N ASN A 14 1.66 -0.11 2.69
CA ASN A 14 2.05 -0.27 1.30
C ASN A 14 3.48 -0.84 1.14
N LEU A 15 4.41 -0.47 2.03
CA LEU A 15 5.76 -1.07 2.04
C LEU A 15 5.72 -2.54 2.47
N PHE A 16 5.02 -2.84 3.56
CA PHE A 16 4.91 -4.19 4.07
C PHE A 16 4.21 -5.12 3.06
N ASP A 17 3.13 -4.63 2.46
CA ASP A 17 2.42 -5.32 1.38
C ASP A 17 3.37 -5.65 0.23
N GLY A 18 4.24 -4.72 -0.17
CA GLY A 18 5.26 -4.99 -1.20
C GLY A 18 6.20 -6.14 -0.87
N VAL A 19 6.67 -6.23 0.38
CA VAL A 19 7.55 -7.33 0.84
C VAL A 19 6.80 -8.66 0.80
N VAL A 20 5.57 -8.67 1.33
CA VAL A 20 4.70 -9.86 1.32
C VAL A 20 4.40 -10.31 -0.10
N THR A 21 4.10 -9.38 -1.01
CA THR A 21 3.79 -9.70 -2.40
C THR A 21 4.99 -10.31 -3.12
N ILE A 22 6.18 -9.74 -2.96
CA ILE A 22 7.41 -10.30 -3.55
C ILE A 22 7.67 -11.70 -2.99
N TYR A 23 7.53 -11.89 -1.68
CA TYR A 23 7.74 -13.19 -1.05
C TYR A 23 6.73 -14.23 -1.55
N GLY A 24 5.45 -13.87 -1.61
CA GLY A 24 4.38 -14.74 -2.08
C GLY A 24 4.52 -15.09 -3.56
N LEU A 25 4.86 -14.12 -4.42
CA LEU A 25 5.06 -14.35 -5.85
C LEU A 25 6.29 -15.23 -6.11
N LYS A 26 7.39 -15.02 -5.38
CA LYS A 26 8.62 -15.81 -5.53
C LYS A 26 8.41 -17.30 -5.24
N HIS A 27 7.52 -17.62 -4.30
CA HIS A 27 7.20 -19.00 -3.93
C HIS A 27 5.90 -19.51 -4.54
N ALA A 28 5.30 -18.75 -5.48
CA ALA A 28 4.02 -19.06 -6.13
C ALA A 28 2.83 -19.25 -5.16
N TYR A 29 2.89 -18.63 -3.98
CA TYR A 29 1.84 -18.69 -2.96
C TYR A 29 0.67 -17.74 -3.27
N ILE A 30 0.92 -16.66 -4.03
CA ILE A 30 -0.09 -15.69 -4.42
C ILE A 30 0.04 -15.37 -5.91
N LYS A 31 -1.02 -14.84 -6.51
CA LYS A 31 -1.01 -14.29 -7.87
C LYS A 31 -1.34 -12.81 -7.82
N GLU A 32 -0.53 -11.99 -8.49
CA GLU A 32 -0.79 -10.55 -8.58
C GLU A 32 -1.95 -10.31 -9.54
N LEU A 33 -3.05 -9.75 -9.02
CA LEU A 33 -4.24 -9.43 -9.81
C LEU A 33 -4.19 -8.03 -10.41
N ASN A 34 -3.28 -7.17 -9.93
CA ASN A 34 -3.08 -5.85 -10.49
C ASN A 34 -2.21 -5.95 -11.76
N PRO A 35 -2.75 -5.73 -12.97
CA PRO A 35 -2.02 -5.93 -14.22
C PRO A 35 -0.80 -5.01 -14.35
N VAL A 36 -0.87 -3.79 -13.79
CA VAL A 36 0.27 -2.84 -13.80
C VAL A 36 1.38 -3.35 -12.90
N MET A 37 1.04 -3.78 -11.68
CA MET A 37 2.04 -4.24 -10.72
C MET A 37 2.62 -5.60 -11.13
N ASN A 38 1.82 -6.47 -11.74
CA ASN A 38 2.29 -7.73 -12.32
C ASN A 38 3.33 -7.46 -13.43
N HIS A 39 3.04 -6.51 -14.33
CA HIS A 39 4.00 -6.12 -15.36
C HIS A 39 5.31 -5.56 -14.78
N LEU A 40 5.25 -4.73 -13.73
CA LEU A 40 6.45 -4.21 -13.07
C LEU A 40 7.25 -5.32 -12.37
N TYR A 41 6.58 -6.30 -11.76
CA TYR A 41 7.23 -7.44 -11.12
C TYR A 41 7.90 -8.36 -12.15
N GLU A 42 7.25 -8.61 -13.30
CA GLU A 42 7.80 -9.39 -14.42
C GLU A 42 9.06 -8.74 -15.00
N GLN A 43 9.13 -7.40 -15.04
CA GLN A 43 10.36 -6.69 -15.43
C GLN A 43 11.48 -6.89 -14.39
N SER A 44 11.17 -6.63 -13.12
CA SER A 44 12.07 -6.88 -12.00
C SER A 44 11.34 -6.74 -10.66
N PRO A 45 11.52 -7.67 -9.71
CA PRO A 45 11.03 -7.53 -8.34
C PRO A 45 11.49 -6.22 -7.67
N THR A 46 12.67 -5.71 -8.06
CA THR A 46 13.22 -4.44 -7.54
C THR A 46 12.42 -3.24 -8.04
N VAL A 47 12.00 -3.23 -9.31
CA VAL A 47 11.19 -2.13 -9.88
C VAL A 47 9.82 -2.09 -9.24
N PHE A 48 9.20 -3.25 -9.01
CA PHE A 48 7.97 -3.36 -8.22
C PHE A 48 8.13 -2.73 -6.83
N PHE A 49 9.20 -3.08 -6.09
CA PHE A 49 9.43 -2.56 -4.75
C PHE A 49 9.70 -1.05 -4.75
N ILE A 50 10.54 -0.56 -5.67
CA ILE A 50 10.85 0.87 -5.80
C ILE A 50 9.57 1.66 -6.09
N THR A 51 8.66 1.13 -6.92
CA THR A 51 7.39 1.79 -7.22
C THR A 51 6.54 1.94 -5.96
N LYS A 52 6.45 0.89 -5.13
CA LYS A 52 5.75 0.99 -3.85
C LYS A 52 6.44 1.96 -2.89
N LEU A 53 7.77 1.94 -2.82
CA LEU A 53 8.53 2.89 -2.01
C LEU A 53 8.28 4.34 -2.45
N ALA A 54 8.27 4.61 -3.76
CA ALA A 54 7.97 5.92 -4.31
C ALA A 54 6.55 6.37 -3.96
N LEU A 55 5.56 5.49 -4.04
CA LEU A 55 4.18 5.78 -3.62
C LEU A 55 4.09 6.12 -2.13
N SER A 56 4.77 5.35 -1.26
CA SER A 56 4.84 5.65 0.17
C SER A 56 5.52 6.99 0.46
N ILE A 57 6.59 7.31 -0.25
CA ILE A 57 7.27 8.62 -0.15
C ILE A 57 6.32 9.74 -0.62
N CYS A 58 5.61 9.57 -1.73
CA CYS A 58 4.62 10.53 -2.22
C CYS A 58 3.51 10.78 -1.18
N LEU A 59 3.00 9.73 -0.52
CA LEU A 59 2.02 9.86 0.56
C LEU A 59 2.59 10.65 1.74
N LEU A 60 3.83 10.37 2.15
CA LEU A 60 4.49 11.11 3.23
C LEU A 60 4.74 12.58 2.84
N LEU A 61 5.26 12.83 1.65
CA LEU A 61 5.45 14.19 1.12
C LEU A 61 4.12 14.93 1.06
N PHE A 62 3.02 14.27 0.69
CA PHE A 62 1.69 14.87 0.71
C PHE A 62 1.26 15.28 2.13
N VAL A 63 1.58 14.47 3.16
CA VAL A 63 1.31 14.81 4.58
C VAL A 63 2.16 15.97 5.10
N PHE A 64 3.43 16.03 4.71
CA PHE A 64 4.39 17.02 5.21
C PHE A 64 4.37 18.34 4.44
N SER A 65 4.19 18.29 3.11
CA SER A 65 4.12 19.47 2.24
C SER A 65 2.80 20.21 2.37
N SER A 66 1.74 19.53 2.80
CA SER A 66 0.43 20.15 2.85
C SER A 66 0.21 20.94 4.16
N ARG A 67 0.08 22.27 4.02
CA ARG A 67 -0.77 23.08 4.92
C ARG A 67 -2.27 22.79 4.67
N LEU A 68 -2.63 21.58 4.23
CA LEU A 68 -4.02 21.22 3.97
C LEU A 68 -4.73 21.23 5.32
N THR A 69 -5.56 22.24 5.50
CA THR A 69 -6.66 22.18 6.46
C THR A 69 -7.52 21.00 6.02
N PHE A 70 -7.35 19.84 6.66
CA PHE A 70 -8.19 18.65 6.55
C PHE A 70 -9.63 18.91 7.09
N SER A 71 -10.15 20.10 6.85
CA SER A 71 -11.44 20.62 7.27
C SER A 71 -12.56 20.06 6.40
N LYS A 72 -12.28 19.69 5.15
CA LYS A 72 -13.29 19.13 4.25
C LYS A 72 -13.52 17.64 4.55
N GLY A 73 -14.75 17.31 4.99
CA GLY A 73 -15.12 15.96 5.43
C GLY A 73 -14.94 14.86 4.38
N TRP A 74 -15.04 15.19 3.09
CA TRP A 74 -14.85 14.22 2.01
C TRP A 74 -13.42 13.64 1.96
N MET A 75 -12.39 14.44 2.25
CA MET A 75 -11.01 13.94 2.30
C MET A 75 -10.82 12.96 3.44
N LYS A 76 -11.43 13.21 4.61
CA LYS A 76 -11.39 12.26 5.74
C LYS A 76 -12.04 10.94 5.39
N SER A 77 -13.23 11.00 4.76
CA SER A 77 -13.96 9.79 4.34
C SER A 77 -13.15 8.99 3.32
N LEU A 78 -12.56 9.66 2.32
CA LEU A 78 -11.73 9.01 1.31
C LEU A 78 -10.48 8.35 1.92
N THR A 79 -9.76 9.04 2.82
CA THR A 79 -8.60 8.46 3.49
C THR A 79 -8.98 7.29 4.38
N LEU A 80 -10.12 7.35 5.07
CA LEU A 80 -10.60 6.26 5.91
C LEU A 80 -11.02 5.05 5.08
N ALA A 81 -11.74 5.26 3.98
CA ALA A 81 -12.11 4.22 3.04
C ALA A 81 -10.86 3.57 2.42
N ALA A 82 -9.88 4.38 2.02
CA ALA A 82 -8.60 3.88 1.53
C ALA A 82 -7.88 3.05 2.59
N ALA A 83 -7.79 3.52 3.83
CA ALA A 83 -7.19 2.78 4.95
C ALA A 83 -7.90 1.43 5.19
N PHE A 84 -9.23 1.43 5.24
CA PHE A 84 -10.01 0.21 5.42
C PHE A 84 -9.79 -0.81 4.31
N LEU A 85 -9.88 -0.37 3.04
CA LEU A 85 -9.62 -1.22 1.89
C LEU A 85 -8.20 -1.79 1.92
N TYR A 86 -7.20 -0.95 2.24
CA TYR A 86 -5.80 -1.38 2.33
C TYR A 86 -5.59 -2.42 3.43
N THR A 87 -6.22 -2.23 4.59
CA THR A 87 -6.21 -3.20 5.68
C THR A 87 -6.86 -4.51 5.25
N CYS A 88 -7.99 -4.49 4.54
CA CYS A 88 -8.62 -5.71 4.02
C CYS A 88 -7.71 -6.47 3.05
N THR A 89 -7.03 -5.78 2.13
CA THR A 89 -6.05 -6.42 1.23
C THR A 89 -4.88 -7.04 1.99
N LEU A 90 -4.40 -6.38 3.05
CA LEU A 90 -3.34 -6.94 3.90
C LEU A 90 -3.79 -8.24 4.60
N PHE A 91 -5.01 -8.26 5.14
CA PHE A 91 -5.57 -9.47 5.76
C PHE A 91 -5.75 -10.60 4.74
N LEU A 92 -6.16 -10.28 3.50
CA LEU A 92 -6.23 -11.26 2.43
C LEU A 92 -4.83 -11.86 2.16
N HIS A 93 -3.80 -11.03 2.02
CA HIS A 93 -2.42 -11.50 1.87
C HIS A 93 -1.96 -12.38 3.06
N ALA A 94 -2.32 -12.01 4.30
CA ALA A 94 -2.01 -12.80 5.48
C ALA A 94 -2.71 -14.17 5.48
N ILE A 95 -3.99 -14.24 5.10
CA ILE A 95 -4.74 -15.51 4.97
C ILE A 95 -4.09 -16.40 3.92
N TRP A 96 -3.72 -15.85 2.76
CA TRP A 96 -3.09 -16.62 1.69
C TRP A 96 -1.72 -17.15 2.11
N LEU A 97 -0.96 -16.41 2.92
CA LEU A 97 0.29 -16.89 3.51
C LEU A 97 0.10 -17.95 4.60
N LEU A 98 -1.02 -17.91 5.34
CA LEU A 98 -1.33 -18.88 6.40
C LEU A 98 -2.00 -20.15 5.89
N GLN A 99 -2.55 -20.14 4.67
CA GLN A 99 -3.08 -21.33 3.98
C GLN A 99 -1.99 -22.16 3.28
N ILE A 100 -0.72 -21.77 3.43
CA ILE A 100 0.46 -22.56 3.07
C ILE A 100 0.75 -23.56 4.18
#